data_AF-I4VXD5-F1
#
_entry.id   AF-I4VXD5-F1
#
_cell.length_a   1.000
_cell.length_b   1.000
_cell.length_c   1.000
_cell.angle_alpha   90.00
_cell.angle_beta   90.00
_cell.angle_gamma   90.00
#
_symmetry.space_group_name_H-M   'P 1'
#
loop_
_entity.id
_entity.type
_entity.pdbx_description
1 polymer ?
#
loop_
_entity_poly.entity_id
_entity_poly.type
_entity_poly.pdbx_seq_one_letter_code
_entity_poly.pdbx_strand_id
1 'polypeptide(L)'
;MKHKLDPKRPTQPTAAQRKRLQAVADKPDADIDYRDIPALSPEFWAAHRPVRSEPKAQVTLRIDREVLDYFKSGGTGYQTRINDVLRSFVAAHNDAHR
;
A
#
# COMPACT_ATOMS: atom_id res chain seq x y z
N MET A 1 -7.73 -22.52 -8.47
CA MET A 1 -6.40 -23.00 -8.91
C MET A 1 -5.33 -22.13 -8.25
N LYS A 2 -4.35 -22.70 -7.55
CA LYS A 2 -3.24 -21.94 -6.93
C LYS A 2 -2.15 -21.76 -7.99
N HIS A 3 -2.02 -20.58 -8.59
CA HIS A 3 -0.91 -20.29 -9.50
C HIS A 3 0.35 -20.02 -8.66
N LYS A 4 1.28 -20.98 -8.60
CA LYS A 4 2.64 -20.74 -8.07
C LYS A 4 3.43 -19.95 -9.11
N LEU A 5 3.56 -18.64 -8.91
CA LEU A 5 4.42 -17.79 -9.70
C LEU A 5 5.86 -17.94 -9.20
N ASP A 6 6.79 -18.40 -10.06
CA ASP A 6 8.23 -18.36 -9.79
C ASP A 6 8.82 -17.07 -10.39
N PRO A 7 9.23 -16.09 -9.58
CA PRO A 7 9.73 -14.81 -10.08
C PRO A 7 11.02 -14.95 -10.91
N LYS A 8 11.82 -15.99 -10.67
CA LYS A 8 13.06 -16.23 -11.42
C LYS A 8 12.80 -16.97 -12.74
N ARG A 9 11.59 -17.49 -12.94
CA ARG A 9 11.20 -18.20 -14.16
C ARG A 9 9.72 -17.98 -14.45
N PRO A 10 9.35 -16.79 -14.96
CA PRO A 10 7.96 -16.43 -15.20
C PRO A 10 7.32 -17.38 -16.21
N THR A 11 6.06 -17.73 -15.98
CA THR A 11 5.29 -18.55 -16.91
C THR A 11 5.09 -17.80 -18.22
N GLN A 12 5.52 -18.42 -19.32
CA GLN A 12 5.35 -17.87 -20.66
C GLN A 12 3.86 -17.87 -21.04
N PRO A 13 3.36 -16.83 -21.73
CA PRO A 13 1.99 -16.83 -22.22
C PRO A 13 1.80 -17.97 -23.23
N THR A 14 0.66 -18.64 -23.15
CA THR A 14 0.19 -19.62 -24.15
C THR A 14 0.02 -18.96 -25.52
N ALA A 15 -0.07 -19.77 -26.58
CA ALA A 15 -0.33 -19.24 -27.93
C ALA A 15 -1.62 -18.41 -28.01
N ALA A 16 -2.67 -18.82 -27.31
CA ALA A 16 -3.93 -18.08 -27.21
C ALA A 16 -3.75 -16.74 -26.48
N GLN A 17 -3.01 -16.70 -25.38
CA GLN A 17 -2.70 -15.46 -24.66
C GLN A 17 -1.87 -14.52 -25.53
N ARG A 18 -0.82 -15.01 -26.22
CA ARG A 18 -0.02 -14.20 -27.14
C ARG A 18 -0.86 -13.60 -28.26
N LYS A 19 -1.77 -14.38 -28.85
CA LYS A 19 -2.70 -13.88 -29.87
C LYS A 19 -3.60 -12.76 -29.33
N ARG A 20 -4.10 -12.89 -28.10
CA ARG A 20 -4.89 -11.84 -27.45
C ARG A 20 -4.08 -10.58 -27.16
N LEU A 21 -2.84 -10.73 -26.68
CA LEU A 21 -1.93 -9.59 -26.48
C LEU A 21 -1.63 -8.87 -27.79
N GLN A 22 -1.37 -9.61 -28.87
CA GLN A 22 -1.16 -9.04 -30.19
C GLN A 22 -2.39 -8.27 -30.68
N ALA A 23 -3.60 -8.84 -30.51
CA ALA A 23 -4.84 -8.17 -30.87
C ALA A 23 -5.10 -6.87 -30.08
N VAL A 24 -4.62 -6.78 -28.83
CA VAL A 24 -4.68 -5.54 -28.05
C VAL A 24 -3.62 -4.55 -28.53
N ALA A 25 -2.41 -5.02 -28.85
CA ALA A 25 -1.31 -4.19 -29.34
C ALA A 25 -1.59 -3.59 -30.73
N ASP A 26 -2.29 -4.33 -31.60
CA ASP A 26 -2.66 -3.89 -32.94
C ASP A 26 -3.90 -2.97 -32.95
N LYS A 27 -4.58 -2.82 -31.81
CA LYS A 27 -5.77 -1.98 -31.70
C LYS A 27 -5.36 -0.50 -31.69
N PRO A 28 -5.88 0.35 -32.59
CA PRO A 28 -5.66 1.78 -32.52
C PRO A 28 -6.23 2.38 -31.23
N ASP A 29 -5.54 3.37 -30.66
CA ASP A 29 -5.99 4.08 -29.47
C ASP A 29 -7.40 4.69 -29.62
N ALA A 30 -7.75 5.14 -30.83
CA ALA A 30 -9.05 5.71 -31.16
C ALA A 30 -10.21 4.71 -31.00
N ASP A 31 -9.93 3.40 -31.07
CA ASP A 31 -10.93 2.34 -30.91
C ASP A 31 -11.02 1.83 -29.47
N ILE A 32 -10.27 2.41 -28.53
CA ILE A 32 -10.36 2.07 -27.11
C ILE A 32 -11.64 2.69 -26.54
N ASP A 33 -12.49 1.83 -25.98
CA ASP A 33 -13.74 2.23 -25.33
C ASP A 33 -13.48 2.56 -23.86
N TYR A 34 -13.72 3.80 -23.46
CA TYR A 34 -13.53 4.30 -22.09
C TYR A 34 -14.86 4.57 -21.36
N ARG A 35 -16.00 4.12 -21.88
CA ARG A 35 -17.32 4.43 -21.31
C ARG A 35 -17.50 3.94 -19.86
N ASP A 36 -16.78 2.90 -19.47
CA ASP A 36 -16.76 2.33 -18.12
C ASP A 36 -15.79 3.03 -17.16
N ILE A 37 -14.81 3.77 -17.70
CA ILE A 37 -13.77 4.47 -16.94
C ILE A 37 -13.62 5.90 -17.48
N PRO A 38 -14.58 6.80 -17.17
CA PRO A 38 -14.51 8.18 -17.62
C PRO A 38 -13.27 8.87 -17.04
N ALA A 39 -12.70 9.81 -17.83
CA ALA A 39 -11.57 10.60 -17.38
C ALA A 39 -11.91 11.40 -16.12
N LEU A 40 -11.03 11.34 -15.12
CA LEU A 40 -11.19 12.10 -13.88
C LEU A 40 -10.88 13.58 -14.14
N SER A 41 -11.76 14.46 -13.69
CA SER A 41 -11.63 15.90 -13.92
C SER A 41 -10.54 16.54 -13.05
N PRO A 42 -9.98 17.70 -13.44
CA PRO A 42 -9.08 18.46 -12.58
C PRO A 42 -9.69 18.79 -11.21
N GLU A 43 -11.01 19.04 -11.15
CA GLU A 43 -11.76 19.33 -9.93
C GLU A 43 -11.81 18.10 -9.01
N PHE A 44 -11.97 16.90 -9.57
CA PHE A 44 -11.87 15.66 -8.81
C PHE A 44 -10.52 15.55 -8.09
N TRP A 45 -9.42 15.78 -8.81
CA TRP A 45 -8.07 15.73 -8.24
C TRP A 45 -7.78 16.86 -7.25
N ALA A 46 -8.37 18.04 -7.45
CA ALA A 46 -8.27 19.15 -6.52
C ALA A 46 -8.99 18.86 -5.18
N ALA A 47 -10.17 18.23 -5.25
CA ALA A 47 -10.95 17.84 -4.07
C ALA A 47 -10.38 16.60 -3.35
N HIS A 48 -9.73 15.70 -4.08
CA HIS A 48 -9.22 14.42 -3.55
C HIS A 48 -7.68 14.40 -3.55
N ARG A 49 -7.08 15.37 -2.86
CA ARG A 49 -5.66 15.32 -2.51
C ARG A 49 -5.43 14.06 -1.66
N PRO A 50 -4.53 13.14 -2.05
CA PRO A 50 -4.14 12.06 -1.18
C PRO A 50 -3.62 12.68 0.12
N VAL A 51 -4.18 12.27 1.27
CA VAL A 51 -3.61 12.64 2.57
C VAL A 51 -2.19 12.08 2.58
N ARG A 52 -1.21 12.96 2.33
CA ARG A 52 0.18 12.60 2.46
C ARG A 52 0.42 12.39 3.94
N SER A 53 0.38 11.14 4.38
CA SER A 53 0.86 10.78 5.70
C SER A 53 2.31 11.24 5.74
N GLU A 54 2.65 12.14 6.66
CA GLU A 54 4.05 12.51 6.85
C GLU A 54 4.86 11.24 7.13
N PRO A 55 6.04 11.10 6.53
CA PRO A 55 6.88 9.94 6.78
C PRO A 55 7.21 9.88 8.28
N LYS A 56 7.27 8.68 8.83
CA LYS A 56 7.67 8.48 10.23
C LYS A 56 9.06 9.05 10.43
N ALA A 57 9.25 9.85 11.48
CA ALA A 57 10.58 10.31 11.87
C ALA A 57 11.40 9.13 12.38
N GLN A 58 12.62 8.98 11.84
CA GLN A 58 13.58 7.98 12.36
C GLN A 58 14.28 8.57 13.58
N VAL A 59 14.09 7.95 14.73
CA VAL A 59 14.70 8.35 16.00
C VAL A 59 15.40 7.16 16.67
N THR A 60 16.45 7.43 17.42
CA THR A 60 17.12 6.44 18.28
C THR A 60 16.61 6.63 19.71
N LEU A 61 15.83 5.67 20.21
CA LEU A 61 15.25 5.68 21.56
C LEU A 61 15.75 4.48 22.36
N ARG A 62 16.04 4.68 23.65
CA ARG A 62 16.29 3.59 24.60
C ARG A 62 14.96 3.12 25.19
N ILE A 63 14.72 1.82 25.13
CA ILE A 63 13.53 1.16 25.66
C ILE A 63 14.02 0.08 26.63
N ASP A 64 13.35 -0.05 27.77
CA ASP A 64 13.65 -1.10 28.74
C ASP A 64 13.55 -2.50 28.11
N ARG A 65 14.41 -3.39 28.60
CA ARG A 65 14.58 -4.72 27.99
C ARG A 65 13.28 -5.53 28.01
N GLU A 66 12.58 -5.54 29.15
CA GLU A 66 11.33 -6.29 29.30
C GLU A 66 10.24 -5.83 28.35
N VAL A 67 10.14 -4.50 28.15
CA VAL A 67 9.14 -3.89 27.27
C VAL A 67 9.45 -4.25 25.82
N LEU A 68 10.72 -4.16 25.42
CA LEU A 68 11.13 -4.54 24.08
C LEU A 68 10.87 -6.03 23.81
N ASP A 69 11.17 -6.90 24.77
CA ASP A 69 10.96 -8.34 24.65
C ASP A 69 9.47 -8.69 24.57
N TYR A 70 8.60 -8.01 25.34
CA TYR A 70 7.14 -8.13 25.23
C TYR A 70 6.67 -7.84 23.79
N PHE A 71 7.04 -6.70 23.21
CA PHE A 71 6.59 -6.35 21.86
C PHE A 71 7.16 -7.28 20.77
N LYS A 72 8.42 -7.72 20.92
CA LYS A 72 9.07 -8.68 20.01
C LYS A 72 8.43 -10.06 20.03
N SER A 73 7.88 -10.49 21.18
CA SER A 73 7.20 -11.79 21.30
C SER A 73 6.02 -11.94 20.32
N GLY A 74 5.36 -10.83 19.97
CA GLY A 74 4.29 -10.78 18.97
C GLY A 74 4.74 -10.86 17.51
N GLY A 75 6.02 -11.15 17.24
CA GLY A 75 6.54 -11.35 15.88
C GLY A 75 6.73 -10.06 15.08
N THR A 76 6.70 -10.18 13.75
CA THR A 76 6.90 -9.06 12.82
C THR A 76 5.95 -7.91 13.10
N GLY A 77 6.41 -6.66 12.89
CA GLY A 77 5.61 -5.47 13.16
C GLY A 77 5.64 -4.96 14.62
N TYR A 78 6.54 -5.47 15.47
CA TYR A 78 6.65 -5.00 16.86
C TYR A 78 6.88 -3.49 16.98
N GLN A 79 7.67 -2.89 16.08
CA GLN A 79 7.89 -1.44 16.06
C GLN A 79 6.61 -0.66 15.75
N THR A 80 5.75 -1.19 14.86
CA THR A 80 4.45 -0.59 14.56
C THR A 80 3.55 -0.63 15.80
N ARG A 81 3.50 -1.76 16.51
CA ARG A 81 2.75 -1.88 17.77
C ARG A 81 3.23 -0.90 18.84
N ILE A 82 4.54 -0.71 18.98
CA ILE A 82 5.11 0.32 19.88
C ILE A 82 4.59 1.71 19.49
N ASN A 83 4.65 2.05 18.19
CA ASN A 83 4.18 3.35 17.70
C ASN A 83 2.67 3.57 17.94
N ASP A 84 1.84 2.52 17.80
CA ASP A 84 0.40 2.62 18.00
C ASP A 84 0.03 2.84 19.48
N VAL A 85 0.78 2.21 20.41
CA VAL A 85 0.65 2.48 21.84
C VAL A 85 1.02 3.93 22.17
N LEU A 86 2.14 4.43 21.64
CA LEU A 86 2.55 5.83 21.84
C LEU A 86 1.50 6.81 21.28
N ARG A 87 0.94 6.53 20.09
CA ARG A 87 -0.14 7.33 19.51
C ARG A 87 -1.37 7.36 20.41
N SER A 88 -1.75 6.20 20.94
CA SER A 88 -2.93 6.07 21.82
C SER A 88 -2.74 6.85 23.12
N PHE A 89 -1.53 6.78 23.70
CA PHE A 89 -1.16 7.56 24.89
C PHE A 89 -1.25 9.07 24.64
N VAL A 90 -0.71 9.56 23.52
CA VAL A 90 -0.75 10.98 23.14
C VAL A 90 -2.18 11.45 22.91
N ALA A 91 -3.00 10.68 22.19
CA ALA A 91 -4.41 11.01 21.94
C ALA A 91 -5.18 11.18 23.27
N ALA A 92 -5.06 10.20 24.17
CA ALA A 92 -5.72 10.24 25.48
C ALA A 92 -5.28 11.45 26.33
N HIS A 93 -4.00 11.85 26.28
CA HIS A 93 -3.52 13.01 27.02
C HIS A 93 -3.93 14.34 26.40
N ASN A 94 -3.96 14.44 25.07
CA ASN A 94 -4.39 15.67 24.42
C ASN A 94 -5.89 15.93 24.61
N ASP A 95 -6.70 14.88 24.68
CA ASP A 95 -8.13 14.99 24.97
C ASP A 95 -8.39 15.42 26.43
N ALA A 96 -7.50 15.07 27.36
CA ALA A 96 -7.59 15.50 28.77
C ALA A 96 -7.11 16.94 29.03
N HIS A 97 -6.42 17.54 28.05
CA HIS A 97 -5.91 18.92 28.11
C HIS A 97 -6.69 19.90 27.21
N ARG A 98 -7.80 19.46 26.61
CA ARG A 98 -8.78 20.30 25.91
C ARG A 98 -10.00 20.55 26.80
#